data_AF-A0A0H4W8J1-F1
#
_entry.id   AF-A0A0H4W8J1-F1
#
_cell.length_a   1.000
_cell.length_b   1.000
_cell.length_c   1.000
_cell.angle_alpha   90.00
_cell.angle_beta   90.00
_cell.angle_gamma   90.00
#
_symmetry.space_group_name_H-M   'P 1'
#
loop_
_entity.id
_entity.type
_entity.pdbx_description
1 polymer ?
#
loop_
_entity_poly.entity_id
_entity_poly.type
_entity_poly.pdbx_seq_one_letter_code
_entity_poly.pdbx_strand_id
1 'polypeptide(L)'
;MRSSLKVDIGLIGFGIALLAWQRFWLEPARERAAAYSSIPTQSMQAASTTNATLQHSAPQWEITYPENSPYQNLTPPPGVTPNPFLAVPRLVRETGPVRDYSGKDTDMRLLLAKYEKEDYYFVIQQQAANEMLRRELFPHYYQDPTQPDMLEAIGFYTQQLVEAGSADAKLVYMGLQALKGHWPKKQIAHLAKATAQQVQTVTASVSNDTTTVAGYYRQIYARELTKLSNRLQENQNVDNTVDKRVYKPVDKDSNLLSSTN
;
A
#
# COMPACT_ATOMS: atom_id res chain seq x y z
N MET A 1 -9.25 -59.66 -15.42
CA MET A 1 -10.17 -58.80 -16.21
C MET A 1 -10.91 -57.86 -15.27
N ARG A 2 -10.92 -56.57 -15.61
CA ARG A 2 -11.78 -55.46 -15.13
C ARG A 2 -11.59 -54.91 -13.71
N SER A 3 -10.69 -53.92 -13.59
CA SER A 3 -10.81 -52.83 -12.60
C SER A 3 -10.01 -51.60 -13.07
N SER A 4 -10.59 -50.76 -13.94
CA SER A 4 -10.05 -49.42 -14.26
C SER A 4 -11.12 -48.55 -14.91
N LEU A 5 -12.09 -48.09 -14.11
CA LEU A 5 -13.17 -47.21 -14.60
C LEU A 5 -13.73 -46.29 -13.51
N LYS A 6 -12.95 -46.04 -12.43
CA LYS A 6 -13.37 -45.20 -11.30
C LYS A 6 -12.57 -43.90 -11.15
N VAL A 7 -11.53 -43.67 -11.95
CA VAL A 7 -10.63 -42.51 -11.78
C VAL A 7 -11.09 -41.29 -12.58
N ASP A 8 -11.86 -41.45 -13.66
CA ASP A 8 -12.17 -40.32 -14.57
C ASP A 8 -13.38 -39.45 -14.18
N ILE A 9 -14.24 -39.87 -13.25
CA ILE A 9 -15.43 -39.07 -12.88
C ILE A 9 -15.07 -37.97 -11.86
N GLY A 10 -14.02 -38.16 -11.06
CA GLY A 10 -13.60 -37.18 -10.05
C GLY A 10 -12.96 -35.91 -10.63
N LEU A 11 -12.25 -36.04 -11.75
CA LEU A 11 -11.53 -34.92 -12.38
C LEU A 11 -12.46 -34.01 -13.21
N ILE A 12 -13.54 -34.55 -13.78
CA ILE A 12 -14.52 -33.76 -14.54
C ILE A 12 -15.39 -32.89 -13.62
N GLY A 13 -15.72 -33.38 -12.42
CA GLY A 13 -16.52 -32.63 -11.44
C GLY A 13 -15.80 -31.38 -10.90
N PHE A 14 -14.48 -31.45 -10.71
CA PHE A 14 -13.70 -30.33 -10.17
C PHE A 14 -13.53 -29.18 -11.18
N GLY A 15 -13.51 -29.49 -12.50
CA GLY A 15 -13.42 -28.49 -13.56
C GLY A 15 -14.68 -27.63 -13.72
N ILE A 16 -15.87 -28.22 -13.52
CA ILE A 16 -17.15 -27.50 -13.68
C ILE A 16 -17.41 -26.56 -12.49
N ALA A 17 -17.00 -26.93 -11.28
CA ALA A 17 -17.13 -26.08 -10.10
C ALA A 17 -16.24 -24.82 -10.17
N LEU A 18 -15.06 -24.92 -10.78
CA LEU A 18 -14.17 -23.76 -10.97
C LEU A 18 -14.72 -22.76 -12.01
N LEU A 19 -15.35 -23.25 -13.08
CA LEU A 19 -15.99 -22.40 -14.10
C LEU A 19 -17.25 -21.69 -13.58
N ALA A 20 -18.01 -22.32 -12.69
CA ALA A 20 -19.16 -21.68 -12.04
C ALA A 20 -18.74 -20.53 -11.10
N TRP A 21 -17.57 -20.63 -10.45
CA TRP A 21 -17.09 -19.57 -9.56
C TRP A 21 -16.56 -18.35 -10.32
N GLN A 22 -15.90 -18.55 -11.47
CA GLN A 22 -15.49 -17.44 -12.35
C GLN A 22 -16.67 -16.69 -12.99
N ARG A 23 -17.80 -17.37 -13.26
CA ARG A 23 -18.98 -16.74 -13.87
C ARG A 23 -19.80 -15.88 -12.91
N PHE A 24 -19.67 -16.08 -11.58
CA PHE A 24 -20.44 -15.31 -10.59
C PHE A 24 -19.82 -13.93 -10.25
N TRP A 25 -18.56 -13.68 -10.62
CA TRP A 25 -17.89 -12.38 -10.44
C TRP A 25 -17.73 -11.56 -11.74
N LEU A 26 -18.22 -12.09 -12.87
CA LEU A 26 -18.23 -11.41 -14.16
C LEU A 26 -19.60 -11.57 -14.84
N GLU A 27 -20.52 -10.68 -14.51
CA GLU A 27 -21.67 -10.37 -15.37
C GLU A 27 -21.96 -8.85 -15.32
N PRO A 28 -22.57 -8.27 -16.36
CA PRO A 28 -21.80 -7.49 -17.32
C PRO A 28 -22.31 -6.05 -17.44
N ALA A 29 -21.39 -5.13 -17.71
CA ALA A 29 -21.75 -3.86 -18.34
C ALA A 29 -22.20 -4.15 -19.79
N ARG A 30 -23.52 -4.29 -20.02
CA ARG A 30 -24.24 -3.93 -21.26
C ARG A 30 -25.67 -4.48 -21.21
N GLU A 31 -26.62 -3.58 -20.94
CA GLU A 31 -27.93 -3.52 -21.61
C GLU A 31 -28.78 -2.40 -20.99
N ARG A 32 -28.44 -1.13 -21.27
CA ARG A 32 -29.38 -0.01 -21.25
C ARG A 32 -28.98 1.04 -22.29
N ALA A 33 -29.15 0.68 -23.55
CA ALA A 33 -29.32 1.65 -24.62
C ALA A 33 -30.61 1.31 -25.37
N ALA A 34 -31.43 2.34 -25.57
CA ALA A 34 -32.64 2.43 -26.40
C ALA A 34 -33.97 1.95 -25.79
N ALA A 35 -34.72 2.90 -25.21
CA ALA A 35 -36.06 3.24 -25.68
C ALA A 35 -36.60 4.54 -25.03
N TYR A 36 -36.78 5.58 -25.86
CA TYR A 36 -37.84 6.61 -25.87
C TYR A 36 -38.11 7.42 -24.57
N SER A 37 -37.80 8.71 -24.48
CA SER A 37 -38.45 9.88 -25.12
C SER A 37 -39.17 10.72 -24.08
N SER A 38 -38.70 11.95 -23.84
CA SER A 38 -39.47 13.20 -23.98
C SER A 38 -38.86 14.31 -23.13
N ILE A 39 -38.43 15.37 -23.81
CA ILE A 39 -38.13 16.70 -23.27
C ILE A 39 -39.42 17.30 -22.69
N PRO A 40 -39.34 18.06 -21.58
CA PRO A 40 -39.78 19.44 -21.67
C PRO A 40 -38.71 20.41 -21.17
N THR A 41 -38.48 21.39 -22.04
CA THR A 41 -37.82 22.66 -21.79
C THR A 41 -38.49 23.38 -20.62
N GLN A 42 -37.74 23.68 -19.56
CA GLN A 42 -38.05 24.79 -18.68
C GLN A 42 -36.82 25.68 -18.53
N SER A 43 -36.91 26.80 -19.23
CA SER A 43 -36.16 28.02 -18.98
C SER A 43 -36.42 28.52 -17.56
N MET A 44 -35.37 28.61 -16.74
CA MET A 44 -35.23 29.67 -15.76
C MET A 44 -33.78 30.11 -15.70
N GLN A 45 -33.52 31.25 -16.35
CA GLN A 45 -32.43 32.15 -15.96
C GLN A 45 -32.67 32.57 -14.52
N ALA A 46 -31.79 32.13 -13.62
CA ALA A 46 -31.53 32.83 -12.37
C ALA A 46 -30.05 33.19 -12.39
N ALA A 47 -29.78 34.48 -12.59
CA ALA A 47 -28.48 35.07 -12.37
C ALA A 47 -28.04 34.72 -10.94
N SER A 48 -27.09 33.81 -10.84
CA SER A 48 -26.34 33.58 -9.62
C SER A 48 -24.97 34.18 -9.85
N THR A 49 -24.74 35.35 -9.26
CA THR A 49 -23.42 35.82 -8.84
C THR A 49 -22.80 34.77 -7.92
N THR A 50 -22.27 33.71 -8.51
CA THR A 50 -21.49 32.71 -7.79
C THR A 50 -20.10 33.29 -7.60
N ASN A 51 -19.85 33.80 -6.41
CA ASN A 51 -18.52 33.81 -5.85
C ASN A 51 -17.92 32.42 -6.10
N ALA A 52 -16.90 32.35 -6.95
CA ALA A 52 -16.13 31.15 -7.19
C ALA A 52 -15.30 30.88 -5.93
N THR A 53 -15.96 30.37 -4.90
CA THR A 53 -15.29 29.64 -3.83
C THR A 53 -14.61 28.46 -4.53
N LEU A 54 -13.28 28.51 -4.61
CA LEU A 54 -12.44 27.38 -4.99
C LEU A 54 -12.85 26.20 -4.10
N GLN A 55 -13.77 25.36 -4.58
CA GLN A 55 -14.09 24.07 -3.98
C GLN A 55 -12.83 23.24 -4.10
N HIS A 56 -11.99 23.30 -3.07
CA HIS A 56 -10.90 22.37 -2.88
C HIS A 56 -11.57 21.01 -2.75
N SER A 57 -11.52 20.20 -3.81
CA SER A 57 -12.01 18.83 -3.73
C SER A 57 -11.27 18.15 -2.58
N ALA A 58 -12.03 17.65 -1.61
CA ALA A 58 -11.46 16.91 -0.48
C ALA A 58 -10.55 15.80 -1.04
N PRO A 59 -9.44 15.49 -0.36
CA PRO A 59 -8.56 14.42 -0.83
C PRO A 59 -9.36 13.13 -0.86
N GLN A 60 -9.15 12.34 -1.92
CA GLN A 60 -9.92 11.11 -2.13
C GLN A 60 -9.66 10.05 -1.05
N TRP A 61 -8.55 10.17 -0.34
CA TRP A 61 -8.14 9.37 0.80
C TRP A 61 -7.72 10.29 1.94
N GLU A 62 -7.86 9.80 3.15
CA GLU A 62 -7.49 10.54 4.36
C GLU A 62 -5.98 10.77 4.41
N ILE A 63 -5.58 12.03 4.62
CA ILE A 63 -4.19 12.43 4.80
C ILE A 63 -3.94 12.55 6.29
N THR A 64 -2.87 11.93 6.78
CA THR A 64 -2.42 12.11 8.17
C THR A 64 -1.51 13.31 8.23
N TYR A 65 -1.79 14.23 9.14
CA TYR A 65 -1.00 15.46 9.31
C TYR A 65 -0.14 15.36 10.56
N PRO A 66 1.10 15.90 10.53
CA PRO A 66 1.85 16.17 11.74
C PRO A 66 1.05 17.07 12.70
N GLU A 67 1.35 16.95 13.99
CA GLU A 67 0.72 17.79 15.02
C GLU A 67 0.92 19.28 14.69
N ASN A 68 -0.16 20.07 14.78
CA ASN A 68 -0.15 21.51 14.46
C ASN A 68 0.24 21.88 13.02
N SER A 69 0.17 20.94 12.07
CA SER A 69 0.46 21.27 10.66
C SER A 69 -0.48 22.36 10.12
N PRO A 70 0.04 23.41 9.45
CA PRO A 70 -0.80 24.44 8.83
C PRO A 70 -1.55 23.93 7.60
N TYR A 71 -1.24 22.72 7.11
CA TYR A 71 -1.74 22.16 5.86
C TYR A 71 -2.96 21.26 5.99
N GLN A 72 -3.55 21.17 7.19
CA GLN A 72 -4.72 20.31 7.47
C GLN A 72 -5.92 20.58 6.53
N ASN A 73 -6.08 21.84 6.09
CA ASN A 73 -7.14 22.24 5.18
C ASN A 73 -6.72 22.22 3.70
N LEU A 74 -5.54 21.69 3.38
CA LEU A 74 -4.93 21.74 2.04
C LEU A 74 -4.84 23.17 1.49
N THR A 75 -4.65 24.14 2.39
CA THR A 75 -4.39 25.53 2.02
C THR A 75 -2.94 25.66 1.59
N PRO A 76 -2.65 26.04 0.33
CA PRO A 76 -1.29 26.13 -0.17
C PRO A 76 -0.51 27.21 0.61
N PRO A 77 0.83 27.07 0.74
CA PRO A 77 1.64 28.11 1.36
C PRO A 77 1.50 29.44 0.59
N PRO A 78 1.61 30.59 1.28
CA PRO A 78 1.49 31.90 0.64
C PRO A 78 2.46 32.08 -0.54
N GLY A 79 1.96 32.56 -1.67
CA GLY A 79 2.77 32.83 -2.86
C GLY A 79 3.10 31.61 -3.72
N VAL A 80 2.77 30.39 -3.30
CA VAL A 80 3.01 29.18 -4.10
C VAL A 80 1.92 29.03 -5.16
N THR A 81 2.30 29.26 -6.42
CA THR A 81 1.45 29.02 -7.58
C THR A 81 2.20 28.19 -8.62
N PRO A 82 1.59 27.11 -9.17
CA PRO A 82 0.25 26.61 -8.87
C PRO A 82 0.14 25.92 -7.49
N ASN A 83 -1.11 25.67 -7.03
CA ASN A 83 -1.37 24.94 -5.77
C ASN A 83 -0.68 23.55 -5.79
N PRO A 84 0.28 23.27 -4.89
CA PRO A 84 1.04 22.03 -4.89
C PRO A 84 0.17 20.80 -4.55
N PHE A 85 -0.89 20.96 -3.76
CA PHE A 85 -1.78 19.85 -3.39
C PHE A 85 -2.64 19.33 -4.54
N LEU A 86 -2.62 20.03 -5.68
CA LEU A 86 -3.24 19.61 -6.93
C LEU A 86 -2.24 18.96 -7.89
N ALA A 87 -0.96 18.84 -7.53
CA ALA A 87 0.06 18.35 -8.44
C ALA A 87 -0.13 16.86 -8.77
N VAL A 88 -0.41 16.01 -7.78
CA VAL A 88 -0.73 14.58 -8.01
C VAL A 88 -2.02 14.43 -8.83
N PRO A 89 -3.18 15.02 -8.45
CA PRO A 89 -4.39 14.95 -9.28
C PRO A 89 -4.22 15.46 -10.71
N ARG A 90 -3.37 16.48 -10.91
CA ARG A 90 -3.05 17.00 -12.23
C ARG A 90 -2.28 15.99 -13.05
N LEU A 91 -1.20 15.44 -12.50
CA LEU A 91 -0.40 14.39 -13.16
C LEU A 91 -1.27 13.19 -13.54
N VAL A 92 -2.14 12.73 -12.63
CA VAL A 92 -3.08 11.62 -12.89
C VAL A 92 -4.04 11.94 -14.05
N ARG A 93 -4.51 13.19 -14.15
CA ARG A 93 -5.39 13.62 -15.24
C ARG A 93 -4.66 13.72 -16.57
N GLU A 94 -3.42 14.21 -16.55
CA GLU A 94 -2.57 14.36 -17.74
C GLU A 94 -2.11 13.01 -18.29
N THR A 95 -1.76 12.07 -17.42
CA THR A 95 -1.35 10.70 -17.79
C THR A 95 -2.54 9.80 -18.15
N GLY A 96 -3.68 9.99 -17.50
CA GLY A 96 -4.89 9.20 -17.75
C GLY A 96 -4.77 7.74 -17.30
N PRO A 97 -5.71 6.87 -17.71
CA PRO A 97 -5.61 5.44 -17.46
C PRO A 97 -4.46 4.86 -18.28
N VAL A 98 -3.45 4.32 -17.61
CA VAL A 98 -2.29 3.71 -18.26
C VAL A 98 -2.45 2.19 -18.31
N ARG A 99 -2.02 1.57 -19.41
CA ARG A 99 -1.97 0.10 -19.52
C ARG A 99 -0.78 -0.48 -18.75
N ASP A 100 0.27 0.32 -18.62
CA ASP A 100 1.51 0.01 -17.91
C ASP A 100 1.79 1.13 -16.91
N TYR A 101 2.01 0.77 -15.65
CA TYR A 101 2.24 1.69 -14.54
C TYR A 101 3.60 2.39 -14.63
N SER A 102 4.57 1.86 -15.40
CA SER A 102 5.97 2.27 -15.40
C SER A 102 6.18 3.76 -15.75
N GLY A 103 5.45 4.27 -16.74
CA GLY A 103 5.51 5.68 -17.13
C GLY A 103 5.00 6.59 -16.00
N LYS A 104 3.85 6.24 -15.42
CA LYS A 104 3.26 6.98 -14.30
C LYS A 104 4.13 6.91 -13.04
N ASP A 105 4.80 5.78 -12.78
CA ASP A 105 5.78 5.66 -11.69
C ASP A 105 6.95 6.64 -11.88
N THR A 106 7.50 6.72 -13.09
CA THR A 106 8.59 7.65 -13.41
C THR A 106 8.17 9.10 -13.17
N ASP A 107 7.03 9.51 -13.72
CA ASP A 107 6.53 10.87 -13.57
C ASP A 107 6.23 11.20 -12.09
N MET A 108 5.69 10.25 -11.34
CA MET A 108 5.37 10.43 -9.93
C MET A 108 6.63 10.53 -9.06
N ARG A 109 7.68 9.75 -9.34
CA ARG A 109 8.98 9.88 -8.66
C ARG A 109 9.64 11.22 -8.96
N LEU A 110 9.57 11.70 -10.20
CA LEU A 110 10.06 13.04 -10.57
C LEU A 110 9.27 14.13 -9.85
N LEU A 111 7.96 13.95 -9.71
CA LEU A 111 7.12 14.85 -8.93
C LEU A 111 7.55 14.89 -7.46
N LEU A 112 7.78 13.73 -6.83
CA LEU A 112 8.22 13.66 -5.44
C LEU A 112 9.59 14.33 -5.25
N ALA A 113 10.56 14.04 -6.12
CA ALA A 113 11.87 14.66 -6.08
C ALA A 113 11.82 16.19 -6.19
N LYS A 114 10.88 16.73 -6.98
CA LYS A 114 10.68 18.18 -7.11
C LYS A 114 10.27 18.86 -5.80
N TYR A 115 9.47 18.19 -4.97
CA TYR A 115 8.89 18.76 -3.74
C TYR A 115 9.60 18.29 -2.46
N GLU A 116 10.67 17.50 -2.55
CA GLU A 116 11.33 16.85 -1.40
C GLU A 116 11.75 17.81 -0.26
N LYS A 117 12.11 19.05 -0.60
CA LYS A 117 12.60 20.06 0.36
C LYS A 117 11.50 20.95 0.93
N GLU A 118 10.28 20.75 0.51
CA GLU A 118 9.15 21.58 0.88
C GLU A 118 8.53 21.07 2.18
N ASP A 119 8.08 21.98 3.05
CA ASP A 119 7.53 21.62 4.36
C ASP A 119 6.16 20.89 4.26
N TYR A 120 5.47 21.03 3.14
CA TYR A 120 4.26 20.30 2.79
C TYR A 120 4.51 18.99 2.02
N TYR A 121 5.77 18.57 1.86
CA TYR A 121 6.14 17.38 1.10
C TYR A 121 5.40 16.11 1.55
N PHE A 122 5.19 15.94 2.86
CA PHE A 122 4.48 14.79 3.42
C PHE A 122 3.05 14.62 2.87
N VAL A 123 2.37 15.71 2.47
CA VAL A 123 1.05 15.64 1.83
C VAL A 123 1.19 15.04 0.44
N ILE A 124 2.19 15.50 -0.33
CA ILE A 124 2.45 15.03 -1.70
C ILE A 124 2.90 13.57 -1.68
N GLN A 125 3.76 13.17 -0.74
CA GLN A 125 4.14 11.77 -0.52
C GLN A 125 2.92 10.86 -0.31
N GLN A 126 2.02 11.25 0.60
CA GLN A 126 0.81 10.47 0.87
C GLN A 126 -0.13 10.41 -0.33
N GLN A 127 -0.29 11.52 -1.07
CA GLN A 127 -1.10 11.54 -2.28
C GLN A 127 -0.53 10.63 -3.37
N ALA A 128 0.76 10.77 -3.67
CA ALA A 128 1.45 9.98 -4.67
C ALA A 128 1.39 8.48 -4.36
N ALA A 129 1.72 8.11 -3.12
CA ALA A 129 1.74 6.72 -2.71
C ALA A 129 0.35 6.07 -2.67
N ASN A 130 -0.68 6.80 -2.21
CA ASN A 130 -2.05 6.29 -2.25
C ASN A 130 -2.54 6.08 -3.69
N GLU A 131 -2.26 7.03 -4.59
CA GLU A 131 -2.61 6.89 -6.01
C GLU A 131 -1.91 5.67 -6.61
N MET A 132 -0.58 5.60 -6.50
CA MET A 132 0.21 4.54 -7.12
C MET A 132 -0.09 3.17 -6.55
N LEU A 133 -0.14 3.00 -5.22
CA LEU A 133 -0.39 1.70 -4.63
C LEU A 133 -1.82 1.22 -4.92
N ARG A 134 -2.83 2.07 -4.70
CA ARG A 134 -4.24 1.64 -4.76
C ARG A 134 -4.74 1.44 -6.19
N ARG A 135 -4.27 2.25 -7.15
CA ARG A 135 -4.87 2.30 -8.49
C ARG A 135 -4.01 1.73 -9.60
N GLU A 136 -2.70 1.71 -9.40
CA GLU A 136 -1.77 1.23 -10.42
C GLU A 136 -1.15 -0.10 -9.95
N LEU A 137 -0.35 -0.07 -8.90
CA LEU A 137 0.54 -1.17 -8.52
C LEU A 137 -0.20 -2.41 -8.02
N PHE A 138 -1.13 -2.30 -7.07
CA PHE A 138 -1.83 -3.51 -6.57
C PHE A 138 -2.69 -4.21 -7.63
N PRO A 139 -3.43 -3.49 -8.50
CA PRO A 139 -4.10 -4.11 -9.64
C PRO A 139 -3.17 -4.93 -10.54
N HIS A 140 -1.95 -4.44 -10.83
CA HIS A 140 -0.96 -5.20 -11.60
C HIS A 140 -0.34 -6.34 -10.76
N TYR A 141 -0.12 -6.13 -9.47
CA TYR A 141 0.48 -7.12 -8.57
C TYR A 141 -0.34 -8.38 -8.42
N TYR A 142 -1.66 -8.27 -8.40
CA TYR A 142 -2.52 -9.45 -8.34
C TYR A 142 -2.58 -10.21 -9.67
N GLN A 143 -2.10 -9.63 -10.77
CA GLN A 143 -1.98 -10.31 -12.06
C GLN A 143 -0.64 -11.05 -12.18
N ASP A 144 0.45 -10.39 -11.79
CA ASP A 144 1.79 -10.99 -11.76
C ASP A 144 2.57 -10.51 -10.51
N PRO A 145 2.58 -11.27 -9.41
CA PRO A 145 3.23 -10.84 -8.17
C PRO A 145 4.76 -10.99 -8.20
N THR A 146 5.33 -11.48 -9.30
CA THR A 146 6.76 -11.82 -9.39
C THR A 146 7.59 -10.77 -10.13
N GLN A 147 6.94 -9.77 -10.74
CA GLN A 147 7.63 -8.72 -11.50
C GLN A 147 8.52 -7.85 -10.59
N PRO A 148 9.86 -7.85 -10.79
CA PRO A 148 10.78 -7.14 -9.89
C PRO A 148 10.56 -5.63 -9.82
N ASP A 149 10.36 -4.97 -10.97
CA ASP A 149 10.20 -3.51 -11.04
C ASP A 149 8.94 -3.05 -10.29
N MET A 150 7.89 -3.88 -10.29
CA MET A 150 6.65 -3.61 -9.59
C MET A 150 6.85 -3.77 -8.08
N LEU A 151 7.59 -4.79 -7.64
CA LEU A 151 7.95 -4.96 -6.23
C LEU A 151 8.83 -3.78 -5.75
N GLU A 152 9.74 -3.30 -6.59
CA GLU A 152 10.54 -2.10 -6.29
C GLU A 152 9.65 -0.86 -6.16
N ALA A 153 8.69 -0.66 -7.07
CA ALA A 153 7.73 0.43 -6.99
C ALA A 153 6.83 0.34 -5.75
N ILE A 154 6.31 -0.85 -5.43
CA ILE A 154 5.55 -1.09 -4.19
C ILE A 154 6.41 -0.76 -2.97
N GLY A 155 7.68 -1.17 -2.98
CA GLY A 155 8.64 -0.85 -1.93
C GLY A 155 8.81 0.64 -1.74
N PHE A 156 9.07 1.35 -2.84
CA PHE A 156 9.25 2.80 -2.85
C PHE A 156 8.02 3.52 -2.26
N TYR A 157 6.81 3.30 -2.78
CA TYR A 157 5.62 4.00 -2.28
C TYR A 157 5.18 3.56 -0.90
N THR A 158 5.46 2.32 -0.50
CA THR A 158 5.26 1.88 0.89
C THR A 158 6.16 2.68 1.83
N GLN A 159 7.42 2.89 1.45
CA GLN A 159 8.34 3.72 2.23
C GLN A 159 7.89 5.19 2.27
N GLN A 160 7.43 5.75 1.15
CA GLN A 160 6.88 7.12 1.11
C GLN A 160 5.70 7.32 2.08
N LEU A 161 4.81 6.33 2.23
CA LEU A 161 3.72 6.41 3.23
C LEU A 161 4.24 6.45 4.66
N VAL A 162 5.25 5.62 4.98
CA VAL A 162 5.81 5.55 6.33
C VAL A 162 6.59 6.81 6.67
N GLU A 163 7.42 7.30 5.74
CA GLU A 163 8.18 8.55 5.90
C GLU A 163 7.27 9.76 6.09
N ALA A 164 6.16 9.81 5.36
CA ALA A 164 5.17 10.87 5.50
C ALA A 164 4.31 10.77 6.77
N GLY A 165 4.53 9.76 7.61
CA GLY A 165 3.78 9.55 8.85
C GLY A 165 2.32 9.13 8.62
N SER A 166 2.02 8.49 7.49
CA SER A 166 0.66 8.06 7.15
C SER A 166 0.12 7.03 8.13
N ALA A 167 -1.11 7.26 8.61
CA ALA A 167 -1.84 6.32 9.45
C ALA A 167 -2.61 5.26 8.63
N ASP A 168 -2.39 5.13 7.32
CA ASP A 168 -3.00 4.10 6.49
C ASP A 168 -2.35 2.73 6.68
N ALA A 169 -2.58 2.15 7.87
CA ALA A 169 -2.00 0.87 8.26
C ALA A 169 -2.41 -0.28 7.34
N LYS A 170 -3.58 -0.21 6.72
CA LYS A 170 -4.01 -1.24 5.75
C LYS A 170 -3.09 -1.26 4.55
N LEU A 171 -2.87 -0.11 3.93
CA LEU A 171 -2.08 -0.01 2.71
C LEU A 171 -0.62 -0.34 2.98
N VAL A 172 -0.06 0.14 4.09
CA VAL A 172 1.30 -0.23 4.52
C VAL A 172 1.41 -1.73 4.78
N TYR A 173 0.44 -2.34 5.49
CA TYR A 173 0.45 -3.79 5.71
C TYR A 173 0.43 -4.58 4.40
N MET A 174 -0.41 -4.19 3.44
CA MET A 174 -0.45 -4.81 2.12
C MET A 174 0.91 -4.71 1.40
N GLY A 175 1.54 -3.54 1.42
CA GLY A 175 2.86 -3.32 0.82
C GLY A 175 3.93 -4.21 1.46
N LEU A 176 3.99 -4.24 2.78
CA LEU A 176 4.95 -5.07 3.52
C LEU A 176 4.74 -6.58 3.30
N GLN A 177 3.50 -7.03 3.08
CA GLN A 177 3.22 -8.43 2.72
C GLN A 177 3.68 -8.75 1.29
N ALA A 178 3.44 -7.85 0.33
CA ALA A 178 3.91 -8.02 -1.04
C ALA A 178 5.44 -8.10 -1.13
N LEU A 179 6.14 -7.36 -0.28
CA LEU A 179 7.60 -7.29 -0.25
C LEU A 179 8.26 -8.47 0.50
N LYS A 180 7.49 -9.45 0.96
CA LYS A 180 8.02 -10.62 1.66
C LYS A 180 8.88 -11.45 0.71
N GLY A 181 10.18 -11.56 1.03
CA GLY A 181 11.16 -12.26 0.19
C GLY A 181 11.87 -11.35 -0.81
N HIS A 182 11.35 -10.15 -1.05
CA HIS A 182 12.02 -9.10 -1.81
C HIS A 182 12.86 -8.18 -0.89
N TRP A 183 12.31 -7.81 0.28
CA TRP A 183 13.01 -7.01 1.27
C TRP A 183 13.61 -7.84 2.41
N PRO A 184 14.70 -7.36 3.05
CA PRO A 184 15.21 -7.93 4.29
C PRO A 184 14.13 -7.95 5.39
N LYS A 185 13.99 -9.08 6.08
CA LYS A 185 13.04 -9.24 7.20
C LYS A 185 13.17 -8.13 8.25
N LYS A 186 14.40 -7.64 8.50
CA LYS A 186 14.68 -6.56 9.46
C LYS A 186 14.03 -5.24 9.04
N GLN A 187 14.09 -4.91 7.75
CA GLN A 187 13.49 -3.69 7.19
C GLN A 187 11.96 -3.75 7.29
N ILE A 188 11.36 -4.89 6.91
CA ILE A 188 9.91 -5.12 7.04
C ILE A 188 9.47 -4.97 8.50
N ALA A 189 10.19 -5.60 9.45
CA ALA A 189 9.87 -5.51 10.87
C ALA A 189 9.96 -4.07 11.40
N HIS A 190 11.00 -3.32 10.99
CA HIS A 190 11.20 -1.94 11.40
C HIS A 190 10.05 -1.04 10.93
N LEU A 191 9.72 -1.09 9.64
CA LEU A 191 8.64 -0.30 9.05
C LEU A 191 7.27 -0.69 9.66
N ALA A 192 7.01 -1.99 9.84
CA ALA A 192 5.78 -2.46 10.47
C ALA A 192 5.62 -1.89 11.90
N LYS A 193 6.70 -1.89 12.69
CA LYS A 193 6.69 -1.32 14.04
C LYS A 193 6.45 0.20 14.00
N ALA A 194 7.15 0.92 13.12
CA ALA A 194 7.02 2.37 13.00
C ALA A 194 5.57 2.79 12.67
N THR A 195 4.95 2.13 11.68
CA THR A 195 3.55 2.41 11.32
C THR A 195 2.57 2.05 12.42
N ALA A 196 2.76 0.91 13.11
CA ALA A 196 1.91 0.53 14.23
C ALA A 196 1.97 1.54 15.39
N GLN A 197 3.15 2.09 15.67
CA GLN A 197 3.35 3.16 16.67
C GLN A 197 2.67 4.46 16.22
N GLN A 198 2.82 4.84 14.95
CA GLN A 198 2.20 6.05 14.41
C GLN A 198 0.68 6.03 14.54
N VAL A 199 0.03 4.91 14.23
CA VAL A 199 -1.43 4.75 14.41
C VAL A 199 -1.85 4.95 15.87
N GLN A 200 -1.06 4.44 16.83
CA GLN A 200 -1.37 4.60 18.25
C GLN A 200 -1.29 6.06 18.67
N THR A 201 -0.29 6.80 18.19
CA THR A 201 -0.15 8.25 18.45
C THR A 201 -1.35 9.03 17.90
N VAL A 202 -1.78 8.74 16.68
CA VAL A 202 -2.96 9.39 16.06
C VAL A 202 -4.26 9.03 16.78
N THR A 203 -4.40 7.79 17.23
CA THR A 203 -5.59 7.37 17.99
C THR A 203 -5.63 8.06 19.35
N ALA A 204 -4.49 8.24 20.01
CA ALA A 204 -4.42 8.89 21.31
C ALA A 204 -4.81 10.38 21.24
N SER A 205 -4.58 11.05 20.10
CA SER A 205 -4.99 12.44 19.90
C SER A 205 -6.44 12.61 19.46
N VAL A 206 -7.10 11.55 18.94
CA VAL A 206 -8.47 11.59 18.43
C VAL A 206 -9.35 10.56 19.15
N SER A 207 -10.02 10.97 20.23
CA SER A 207 -10.81 10.10 21.12
C SER A 207 -11.99 9.36 20.45
N ASN A 208 -12.33 9.67 19.19
CA ASN A 208 -13.51 9.16 18.49
C ASN A 208 -13.20 8.19 17.33
N ASP A 209 -11.92 7.89 17.06
CA ASP A 209 -11.51 7.25 15.79
C ASP A 209 -12.09 5.83 15.59
N THR A 210 -12.34 5.08 16.67
CA THR A 210 -12.89 3.71 16.59
C THR A 210 -14.34 3.62 16.17
N THR A 211 -15.09 4.74 16.21
CA THR A 211 -16.52 4.75 15.85
C THR A 211 -16.75 4.74 14.34
N THR A 212 -15.70 5.00 13.56
CA THR A 212 -15.75 4.98 12.10
C THR A 212 -15.22 3.65 11.56
N VAL A 213 -15.74 3.23 10.39
CA VAL A 213 -15.23 2.04 9.68
C VAL A 213 -13.74 2.18 9.37
N ALA A 214 -13.31 3.38 8.96
CA ALA A 214 -11.92 3.67 8.63
C ALA A 214 -11.00 3.52 9.85
N GLY A 215 -11.34 4.14 10.98
CA GLY A 215 -10.56 4.04 12.21
C GLY A 215 -10.59 2.64 12.83
N TYR A 216 -11.69 1.89 12.70
CA TYR A 216 -11.75 0.48 13.09
C TYR A 216 -10.72 -0.37 12.33
N TYR A 217 -10.69 -0.28 10.99
CA TYR A 217 -9.72 -1.01 10.18
C TYR A 217 -8.29 -0.55 10.46
N ARG A 218 -8.06 0.74 10.65
CA ARG A 218 -6.75 1.30 11.02
C ARG A 218 -6.17 0.59 12.24
N GLN A 219 -6.97 0.39 13.29
CA GLN A 219 -6.53 -0.32 14.50
C GLN A 219 -6.29 -1.82 14.28
N ILE A 220 -7.14 -2.49 13.48
CA ILE A 220 -6.92 -3.90 13.14
C ILE A 220 -5.57 -4.07 12.46
N TYR A 221 -5.30 -3.28 11.42
CA TYR A 221 -4.05 -3.41 10.67
C TYR A 221 -2.84 -2.97 11.49
N ALA A 222 -2.97 -2.00 12.39
CA ALA A 222 -1.91 -1.68 13.35
C ALA A 222 -1.56 -2.87 14.25
N ARG A 223 -2.56 -3.64 14.73
CA ARG A 223 -2.30 -4.88 15.49
C ARG A 223 -1.60 -5.93 14.64
N GLU A 224 -2.02 -6.09 13.38
CA GLU A 224 -1.38 -7.04 12.45
C GLU A 224 0.07 -6.65 12.13
N LEU A 225 0.36 -5.36 11.99
CA LEU A 225 1.72 -4.84 11.84
C LEU A 225 2.58 -5.10 13.08
N THR A 226 2.04 -4.91 14.29
CA THR A 226 2.73 -5.30 15.54
C THR A 226 3.06 -6.79 15.57
N LYS A 227 2.09 -7.65 15.23
CA LYS A 227 2.32 -9.11 15.16
C LYS A 227 3.37 -9.47 14.11
N LEU A 228 3.34 -8.83 12.94
CA LEU A 228 4.31 -9.04 11.87
C LEU A 228 5.73 -8.67 12.33
N SER A 229 5.89 -7.49 12.94
CA SER A 229 7.17 -7.05 13.50
C SER A 229 7.72 -8.05 14.52
N ASN A 230 6.91 -8.46 15.50
CA ASN A 230 7.34 -9.37 16.57
C ASN A 230 7.77 -10.73 16.01
N ARG A 231 6.97 -11.32 15.10
CA ARG A 231 7.28 -12.60 14.46
C ARG A 231 8.60 -12.55 13.69
N LEU A 232 8.88 -11.46 13.00
CA LEU A 232 10.11 -11.31 12.22
C LEU A 232 11.33 -11.12 13.13
N GLN A 233 11.18 -10.45 14.27
CA GLN A 233 12.25 -10.28 15.26
C GLN A 233 12.56 -11.57 16.02
N GLU A 234 11.54 -12.34 16.42
CA GLU A 234 11.72 -13.65 17.09
C GLU A 234 12.50 -14.62 16.21
N ASN A 235 12.15 -14.73 14.93
CA ASN A 235 12.86 -15.58 13.98
C ASN A 235 14.33 -15.18 13.80
N GLN A 236 14.64 -13.88 13.89
CA GLN A 236 16.04 -13.41 13.83
C GLN A 236 16.85 -13.79 15.06
N ASN A 237 16.24 -13.78 16.24
CA ASN A 237 16.92 -14.20 17.47
C ASN A 237 17.26 -15.69 17.42
N VAL A 238 16.37 -16.53 16.88
CA VAL A 238 16.61 -17.98 16.72
C VAL A 238 17.80 -18.24 15.78
N ASP A 239 17.83 -17.63 14.60
CA ASP A 239 18.92 -17.80 13.63
C ASP A 239 20.29 -17.41 14.24
N ASN A 240 20.35 -16.32 15.03
CA ASN A 240 21.59 -15.87 15.68
C ASN A 240 22.05 -16.77 16.86
N THR A 241 21.16 -17.56 17.45
CA THR A 241 21.51 -18.42 18.60
C THR A 241 22.09 -19.76 18.15
N VAL A 242 21.71 -20.24 16.97
CA VAL A 242 22.20 -21.50 16.39
C VAL A 242 23.67 -21.39 15.98
N ASP A 243 24.08 -20.25 15.43
CA ASP A 243 25.46 -20.02 14.97
C ASP A 243 26.48 -19.97 16.12
N LYS A 244 26.08 -19.55 17.33
CA LYS A 244 26.99 -19.46 18.49
C LYS A 244 27.27 -20.79 19.17
N ARG A 245 26.54 -21.87 18.86
CA ARG A 245 26.75 -23.18 19.50
C ARG A 245 27.71 -24.11 18.75
N VAL A 246 28.23 -23.72 17.58
CA VAL A 246 28.98 -24.62 16.69
C VAL A 246 30.51 -24.45 16.72
N TYR A 247 31.06 -23.43 17.37
CA TYR A 247 32.52 -23.30 17.50
C TYR A 247 32.99 -23.46 18.95
N LYS A 248 33.20 -24.72 19.36
CA LYS A 248 34.23 -25.02 20.36
C LYS A 248 35.52 -25.29 19.59
N PRO A 249 36.55 -24.43 19.67
CA PRO A 249 37.86 -24.82 19.18
C PRO A 249 38.25 -26.08 19.94
N VAL A 250 38.52 -27.16 19.20
CA VAL A 250 39.11 -28.36 19.75
C VAL A 250 40.54 -27.96 20.13
N ASP A 251 40.80 -27.80 21.42
CA ASP A 251 42.14 -27.60 21.95
C ASP A 251 43.01 -28.77 21.50
N LYS A 252 43.87 -28.52 20.52
CA LYS A 252 44.69 -29.52 19.84
C LYS A 252 46.09 -29.63 20.43
N ASP A 253 46.29 -29.26 21.70
CA ASP A 253 47.61 -29.22 22.34
C ASP A 253 47.67 -30.05 23.64
N SER A 254 47.19 -31.29 23.58
CA SER A 254 47.44 -32.26 24.66
C SER A 254 47.72 -33.64 24.07
N ASN A 255 48.94 -33.82 23.54
CA ASN A 255 49.69 -35.09 23.59
C ASN A 255 51.01 -34.97 22.82
N LEU A 256 52.05 -34.47 23.48
CA LEU A 256 53.43 -34.88 23.19
C LEU A 256 54.07 -35.32 24.51
N LEU A 257 53.72 -36.55 24.88
CA LEU A 257 54.40 -37.35 25.89
C LEU A 257 55.84 -37.62 25.43
N SER A 258 56.77 -37.25 26.31
CA SER A 258 57.87 -38.08 26.79
C SER A 258 58.21 -39.33 25.95
N SER A 259 59.31 -39.26 25.21
CA SER A 259 60.24 -40.39 25.05
C SER A 259 61.52 -39.90 24.38
N THR A 260 62.64 -39.90 25.09
CA THR A 260 63.88 -40.66 24.77
C THR A 260 65.13 -39.97 25.33
N ASN A 261 65.88 -40.77 26.11
CA ASN A 261 67.30 -40.73 26.48
C ASN A 261 67.82 -39.64 27.42
#